data_AF-A0A6I3M1I3-F1
#
_entry.id   AF-A0A6I3M1I3-F1
#
_cell.length_a   1.000
_cell.length_b   1.000
_cell.length_c   1.000
_cell.angle_alpha   90.00
_cell.angle_beta   90.00
_cell.angle_gamma   90.00
#
_symmetry.space_group_name_H-M   'P 1'
#
loop_
_entity.id
_entity.type
_entity.pdbx_description
1 polymer ?
#
loop_
_entity_poly.entity_id
_entity_poly.type
_entity_poly.pdbx_seq_one_letter_code
_entity_poly.pdbx_strand_id
1 'polypeptide(L)'
;MLDELLKLKEAYRSSQAKGIKAVMATVVAVEGSSYRQPGLRMLVFEDATIAGAVNQGPVEDEILRQCQSVLLSDKAKIMVYEGRYRQGSDGLLYILLEPFLPDDCAWNTFEAATRGRLPLQIESFYKKIAGTRPGLGSLFHIGDQSFGFSSTELDKSLTSYTQLLKPVFV
;
A
#
# COMPACT_ATOMS: atom_id res chain seq x y z
N MET A 1 4.47 -2.08 -12.42
CA MET A 1 3.47 -1.31 -11.66
C MET A 1 2.08 -1.97 -11.69
N LEU A 2 1.34 -2.00 -12.81
CA LEU A 2 0.04 -2.70 -12.81
C LEU A 2 0.21 -4.22 -12.58
N ASP A 3 1.20 -4.85 -13.21
CA ASP A 3 1.50 -6.28 -13.01
C ASP A 3 1.86 -6.62 -11.56
N GLU A 4 2.52 -5.70 -10.85
CA GLU A 4 2.86 -5.88 -9.44
C GLU A 4 1.58 -5.84 -8.59
N LEU A 5 0.67 -4.90 -8.89
CA LEU A 5 -0.62 -4.84 -8.20
C LEU A 5 -1.49 -6.08 -8.49
N LEU A 6 -1.45 -6.62 -9.71
CA LEU A 6 -2.13 -7.87 -10.05
C LEU A 6 -1.61 -9.05 -9.23
N LYS A 7 -0.29 -9.17 -9.08
CA LYS A 7 0.32 -10.19 -8.20
C LYS A 7 -0.09 -10.01 -6.74
N LEU A 8 -0.15 -8.77 -6.24
CA LEU A 8 -0.65 -8.48 -4.89
C LEU A 8 -2.13 -8.89 -4.74
N LYS A 9 -2.97 -8.63 -5.75
CA LYS A 9 -4.37 -9.09 -5.76
C LYS A 9 -4.46 -10.62 -5.65
N GLU A 10 -3.69 -11.34 -6.47
CA GLU A 10 -3.69 -12.81 -6.48
C GLU A 10 -3.30 -13.39 -5.12
N ALA A 11 -2.20 -12.88 -4.54
CA ALA A 11 -1.77 -13.26 -3.20
C ALA A 11 -2.85 -12.97 -2.16
N TYR A 12 -3.43 -11.77 -2.21
CA TYR A 12 -4.50 -11.37 -1.30
C TYR A 12 -5.72 -12.29 -1.38
N ARG A 13 -6.24 -12.56 -2.59
CA ARG A 13 -7.42 -13.42 -2.78
C ARG A 13 -7.17 -14.85 -2.30
N SER A 14 -5.96 -15.38 -2.47
CA SER A 14 -5.58 -16.70 -1.94
C SER A 14 -5.61 -16.76 -0.41
N SER A 15 -5.12 -15.71 0.26
CA SER A 15 -5.12 -15.60 1.73
C SER A 15 -6.50 -15.29 2.30
N GLN A 16 -7.28 -14.44 1.63
CA GLN A 16 -8.64 -14.09 2.04
C GLN A 16 -9.56 -15.31 2.08
N ALA A 17 -9.42 -16.24 1.13
CA ALA A 17 -10.17 -17.50 1.12
C ALA A 17 -9.90 -18.39 2.35
N LYS A 18 -8.80 -18.15 3.07
CA LYS A 18 -8.43 -18.82 4.32
C LYS A 18 -8.77 -18.01 5.57
N GLY A 19 -9.39 -16.84 5.41
CA GLY A 19 -9.71 -15.93 6.51
C GLY A 19 -8.50 -15.19 7.11
N ILE A 20 -7.36 -15.18 6.41
CA ILE A 20 -6.11 -14.57 6.90
C ILE A 20 -6.16 -13.05 6.67
N LYS A 21 -5.95 -12.26 7.73
CA LYS A 21 -5.89 -10.80 7.64
C LYS A 21 -4.64 -10.33 6.88
N ALA A 22 -4.73 -9.14 6.27
CA ALA A 22 -3.64 -8.53 5.54
C ALA A 22 -3.47 -7.05 5.87
N VAL A 23 -2.23 -6.58 5.84
CA VAL A 23 -1.82 -5.17 5.92
C VAL A 23 -1.10 -4.81 4.64
N MET A 24 -1.50 -3.69 4.03
CA MET A 24 -0.78 -3.10 2.90
C MET A 24 0.26 -2.12 3.44
N ALA A 25 1.50 -2.28 2.99
CA ALA A 25 2.58 -1.33 3.17
C ALA A 25 2.84 -0.58 1.86
N THR A 26 2.65 0.74 1.84
CA THR A 26 2.85 1.58 0.67
C THR A 26 3.89 2.66 0.95
N VAL A 27 4.92 2.79 0.11
CA VAL A 27 5.82 3.96 0.17
C VAL A 27 5.06 5.17 -0.36
N VAL A 28 4.73 6.13 0.50
CA VAL A 28 3.93 7.31 0.15
C VAL A 28 4.77 8.58 -0.04
N ALA A 29 5.96 8.63 0.57
CA ALA A 29 6.93 9.68 0.30
C ALA A 29 8.36 9.21 0.55
N VAL A 30 9.30 9.92 -0.08
CA VAL A 30 10.75 9.74 0.09
C VAL A 30 11.37 11.13 0.22
N GLU A 31 12.36 11.26 1.10
CA GLU A 31 13.23 12.44 1.21
C GLU A 31 14.69 12.00 1.15
N GLY A 32 15.54 12.77 0.47
CA GLY A 32 16.94 12.41 0.21
C GLY A 32 17.22 12.16 -1.27
N SER A 33 18.51 12.14 -1.63
CA SER A 33 18.98 12.26 -3.02
C SER A 33 19.08 10.93 -3.78
N SER A 34 18.73 9.80 -3.16
CA SER A 34 19.20 8.49 -3.64
C SER A 34 18.18 7.40 -3.91
N TYR A 35 16.87 7.60 -3.69
CA TYR A 35 15.93 6.48 -3.83
C TYR A 35 14.60 6.75 -4.53
N ARG A 36 14.04 5.60 -4.96
CA ARG A 36 12.91 5.31 -5.85
C ARG A 36 11.65 6.16 -5.62
N GLN A 37 10.84 6.23 -6.68
CA GLN A 37 9.54 6.91 -6.65
C GLN A 37 8.58 6.24 -5.66
N PRO A 38 7.76 7.01 -4.93
CA PRO A 38 6.65 6.49 -4.14
C PRO A 38 5.73 5.55 -4.96
N GLY A 39 4.96 4.72 -4.26
CA GLY A 39 4.00 3.78 -4.87
C GLY A 39 4.47 2.33 -4.96
N LEU A 40 5.64 2.00 -4.39
CA LEU A 40 6.00 0.61 -4.10
C LEU A 40 5.10 0.06 -2.99
N ARG A 41 4.68 -1.19 -3.14
CA ARG A 41 3.72 -1.85 -2.26
C ARG A 41 4.14 -3.26 -1.88
N MET A 42 3.79 -3.65 -0.66
CA MET A 42 3.95 -4.98 -0.12
C MET A 42 2.75 -5.33 0.75
N LEU A 43 2.26 -6.56 0.64
CA LEU A 43 1.30 -7.14 1.57
C LEU A 43 2.02 -7.94 2.64
N VAL A 44 1.58 -7.76 3.88
CA VAL A 44 1.98 -8.57 5.03
C VAL A 44 0.73 -9.27 5.56
N PHE A 45 0.77 -10.59 5.63
CA PHE A 45 -0.32 -11.41 6.13
C PHE A 45 -0.13 -11.75 7.61
N GLU A 46 -1.23 -12.10 8.27
CA GLU A 46 -1.23 -12.48 9.69
C GLU A 46 -0.38 -13.71 9.99
N ASP A 47 -0.23 -14.62 9.03
CA ASP A 47 0.65 -15.79 9.10
C ASP A 47 2.13 -15.48 8.83
N ALA A 48 2.49 -14.19 8.83
CA ALA A 48 3.82 -13.65 8.54
C ALA A 48 4.33 -13.89 7.11
N THR A 49 3.50 -14.40 6.20
CA THR A 49 3.84 -14.43 4.78
C THR A 49 3.78 -13.02 4.17
N ILE A 50 4.55 -12.79 3.11
CA ILE A 50 4.63 -11.50 2.42
C ILE A 50 4.45 -11.66 0.91
N ALA A 51 3.89 -10.64 0.25
CA ALA A 51 3.82 -10.55 -1.20
C ALA A 51 4.18 -9.15 -1.69
N GLY A 52 4.94 -9.06 -2.79
CA GLY A 52 5.51 -7.80 -3.26
C GLY A 52 6.78 -7.40 -2.49
N ALA A 53 7.25 -6.18 -2.71
CA ALA A 53 8.46 -5.67 -2.07
C ALA A 53 8.44 -4.14 -2.03
N VAL A 54 8.82 -3.58 -0.88
CA VAL A 54 9.04 -2.13 -0.74
C VAL A 54 10.50 -1.79 -1.02
N ASN A 55 11.45 -2.64 -0.61
CA ASN A 55 12.87 -2.48 -0.92
C ASN A 55 13.66 -3.73 -0.52
N GLN A 56 14.71 -4.11 -1.26
CA GLN A 56 15.55 -5.24 -0.86
C GLN A 56 16.51 -4.83 0.26
N GLY A 57 16.19 -5.12 1.52
CA GLY A 57 17.07 -4.83 2.66
C GLY A 57 16.37 -4.85 4.03
N PRO A 58 17.05 -4.39 5.11
CA PRO A 58 16.57 -4.47 6.50
C PRO A 58 15.23 -3.77 6.79
N VAL A 59 14.75 -2.95 5.85
CA VAL A 59 13.45 -2.28 5.96
C VAL A 59 12.28 -3.27 5.92
N GLU A 60 12.39 -4.39 5.21
CA GLU A 60 11.29 -5.38 5.11
C GLU A 60 11.02 -6.06 6.46
N ASP A 61 12.07 -6.40 7.21
CA ASP A 61 11.96 -6.95 8.57
C ASP A 61 11.30 -5.97 9.54
N GLU A 62 11.59 -4.67 9.39
CA GLU A 62 10.92 -3.63 10.17
C GLU A 62 9.45 -3.45 9.74
N ILE A 63 9.16 -3.47 8.44
CA ILE A 63 7.75 -3.42 7.98
C ILE A 63 6.96 -4.59 8.56
N LEU A 64 7.50 -5.83 8.48
CA LEU A 64 6.85 -7.03 9.03
C LEU A 64 6.54 -6.85 10.53
N ARG A 65 7.50 -6.35 11.32
CA ARG A 65 7.32 -6.08 12.74
C ARG A 65 6.27 -5.01 13.00
N GLN A 66 6.32 -3.89 12.27
CA GLN A 66 5.38 -2.78 12.47
C GLN A 66 3.95 -3.16 12.04
N CYS A 67 3.78 -4.01 11.03
CA CYS A 67 2.48 -4.50 10.56
C CYS A 67 1.71 -5.27 11.63
N GLN A 68 2.40 -5.96 12.56
CA GLN A 68 1.75 -6.69 13.66
C GLN A 68 0.80 -5.79 14.47
N SER A 69 1.23 -4.57 14.79
CA SER A 69 0.36 -3.63 15.52
C SER A 69 -0.87 -3.18 14.71
N VAL A 70 -0.77 -3.14 13.37
CA VAL A 70 -1.90 -2.78 12.50
C VAL A 70 -2.87 -3.96 12.41
N LEU A 71 -2.36 -5.19 12.28
CA LEU A 71 -3.18 -6.42 12.31
C LEU A 71 -3.99 -6.55 13.60
N LEU A 72 -3.39 -6.18 14.74
CA LEU A 72 -4.03 -6.26 16.06
C LEU A 72 -5.02 -5.13 16.33
N SER A 73 -4.71 -3.91 15.88
CA SER A 73 -5.51 -2.72 16.21
C SER A 73 -6.51 -2.32 15.12
N ASP A 74 -6.36 -2.86 13.91
CA ASP A 74 -7.04 -2.42 12.68
C ASP A 74 -6.92 -0.90 12.44
N LYS A 75 -5.83 -0.27 12.91
CA LYS A 75 -5.58 1.17 12.75
C LYS A 75 -4.35 1.44 11.90
N ALA A 76 -4.55 2.21 10.82
CA ALA A 76 -3.48 2.63 9.94
C ALA A 76 -2.45 3.53 10.65
N LYS A 77 -1.18 3.44 10.23
CA LYS A 77 -0.08 4.23 10.77
C LYS A 77 0.98 4.55 9.73
N ILE A 78 1.77 5.57 10.03
CA ILE A 78 2.98 5.88 9.27
C ILE A 78 4.19 5.29 9.99
N MET A 79 4.97 4.53 9.25
CA MET A 79 6.33 4.14 9.60
C MET A 79 7.29 5.10 8.91
N VAL A 80 8.18 5.71 9.68
CA VAL A 80 9.30 6.49 9.15
C VAL A 80 10.55 5.63 9.30
N TYR A 81 11.25 5.41 8.20
CA TYR A 81 12.46 4.60 8.20
C TYR A 81 13.63 5.43 7.67
N GLU A 82 14.64 5.60 8.51
CA GLU A 82 15.91 6.22 8.14
C GLU A 82 16.89 5.11 7.77
N GLY A 83 17.30 5.07 6.49
CA GLY A 83 18.14 4.01 5.96
C GLY A 83 19.39 4.54 5.30
N ARG A 84 20.53 3.91 5.61
CA ARG A 84 21.74 3.99 4.78
C ARG A 84 21.65 2.95 3.67
N TYR A 85 21.34 3.39 2.46
CA TYR A 85 21.29 2.48 1.31
C TYR A 85 22.70 2.15 0.82
N ARG A 86 22.86 0.98 0.17
CA ARG A 86 24.14 0.39 -0.27
C ARG A 86 25.07 1.32 -1.07
N GLN A 87 24.60 2.47 -1.55
CA GLN A 87 25.39 3.49 -2.26
C GLN A 87 25.71 4.75 -1.42
N GLY A 88 25.74 4.65 -0.09
CA GLY A 88 26.31 5.70 0.78
C GLY A 88 25.47 6.98 0.86
N SER A 89 24.16 6.85 0.67
CA SER A 89 23.25 7.99 0.67
C SER A 89 22.13 7.77 1.67
N ASP A 90 21.95 8.78 2.51
CA ASP A 90 20.93 8.84 3.54
C ASP A 90 19.58 9.27 2.92
N GLY A 91 18.49 8.66 3.39
CA GLY A 91 17.15 9.03 2.99
C GLY A 91 16.09 8.56 3.98
N LEU A 92 14.98 9.30 4.03
CA LEU A 92 13.81 8.97 4.83
C LEU A 92 12.73 8.37 3.94
N LEU A 93 12.25 7.20 4.31
CA LEU A 93 11.04 6.61 3.74
C LEU A 93 9.86 6.86 4.66
N TYR A 94 8.76 7.31 4.08
CA TYR A 94 7.45 7.37 4.72
C TYR A 94 6.60 6.25 4.15
N ILE A 95 6.28 5.28 4.99
CA ILE A 95 5.55 4.07 4.61
C ILE A 95 4.21 4.07 5.35
N LEU A 96 3.13 4.07 4.59
CA LEU A 96 1.77 3.89 5.10
C LEU A 96 1.52 2.40 5.29
N LEU A 97 1.21 2.01 6.54
CA LEU A 97 0.77 0.67 6.90
C LEU A 97 -0.71 0.75 7.23
N GLU A 98 -1.54 0.04 6.48
CA GLU A 98 -3.00 0.11 6.61
C GLU A 98 -3.66 -1.28 6.51
N PRO A 99 -4.78 -1.52 7.21
CA PRO A 99 -5.58 -2.73 6.99
C PRO A 99 -5.98 -2.84 5.51
N PHE A 100 -5.85 -4.04 4.95
CA PHE A 100 -6.21 -4.31 3.57
C PHE A 100 -7.35 -5.32 3.49
N LEU A 101 -8.56 -4.80 3.32
CA LEU A 101 -9.80 -5.53 3.16
C LEU A 101 -10.73 -4.81 2.16
N PRO A 102 -10.37 -4.69 0.86
CA PRO A 102 -11.28 -4.13 -0.12
C PRO A 102 -12.49 -5.05 -0.31
N ASP A 103 -13.66 -4.46 -0.47
CA ASP A 103 -14.90 -5.20 -0.68
C ASP A 103 -14.99 -5.82 -2.09
N ASP A 104 -15.99 -6.69 -2.30
CA ASP A 104 -16.16 -7.34 -3.60
C ASP A 104 -16.55 -6.38 -4.72
N CYS A 105 -17.18 -5.25 -4.40
CA CYS A 105 -17.47 -4.22 -5.40
C CYS A 105 -16.16 -3.60 -5.92
N ALA A 106 -15.22 -3.28 -5.04
CA ALA A 106 -13.90 -2.78 -5.39
C ALA A 106 -13.17 -3.75 -6.32
N TRP A 107 -13.18 -5.04 -5.98
CA TRP A 107 -12.52 -6.06 -6.80
C TRP A 107 -13.20 -6.32 -8.14
N ASN A 108 -14.53 -6.38 -8.17
CA ASN A 108 -15.27 -6.56 -9.42
C ASN A 108 -15.00 -5.39 -10.38
N THR A 109 -14.99 -4.16 -9.87
CA THR A 109 -14.67 -2.97 -10.68
C THR A 109 -13.20 -2.96 -11.10
N PHE A 110 -12.27 -3.35 -10.22
CA PHE A 110 -10.85 -3.52 -10.54
C PHE A 110 -10.64 -4.54 -11.67
N GLU A 111 -11.32 -5.68 -11.62
CA GLU A 111 -11.23 -6.73 -12.64
C GLU A 111 -11.88 -6.30 -13.97
N ALA A 112 -13.02 -5.61 -13.92
CA ALA A 112 -13.63 -5.04 -15.10
C ALA A 112 -12.71 -4.01 -15.77
N ALA A 113 -12.09 -3.14 -14.98
CA ALA A 113 -11.16 -2.12 -15.49
C ALA A 113 -9.89 -2.73 -16.09
N THR A 114 -9.29 -3.72 -15.43
CA THR A 114 -8.11 -4.41 -15.97
C THR A 114 -8.44 -5.15 -17.28
N ARG A 115 -9.58 -5.84 -17.35
CA ARG A 115 -10.06 -6.50 -18.58
C ARG A 115 -10.38 -5.50 -19.70
N GLY A 116 -11.02 -4.39 -19.34
CA GLY A 116 -11.38 -3.30 -20.24
C GLY A 116 -10.21 -2.37 -20.60
N ARG A 117 -9.01 -2.62 -20.07
CA ARG A 117 -7.82 -1.77 -20.21
C ARG A 117 -8.11 -0.30 -19.84
N LEU A 118 -8.86 -0.09 -18.77
CA LEU A 118 -9.07 1.22 -18.19
C LEU A 118 -7.92 1.56 -17.24
N PRO A 119 -7.48 2.81 -17.19
CA PRO A 119 -6.52 3.25 -16.18
C PRO A 119 -7.11 3.11 -14.78
N LEU A 120 -6.25 2.78 -13.83
CA LEU A 120 -6.57 2.73 -12.41
C LEU A 120 -5.73 3.78 -11.70
N GLN A 121 -6.27 4.41 -10.67
CA GLN A 121 -5.50 5.31 -9.84
C GLN A 121 -5.59 4.85 -8.38
N ILE A 122 -4.49 5.01 -7.65
CA ILE A 122 -4.47 4.83 -6.20
C ILE A 122 -4.10 6.17 -5.58
N GLU A 123 -4.92 6.66 -4.67
CA GLU A 123 -4.64 7.84 -3.85
C GLU A 123 -4.47 7.40 -2.39
N SER A 124 -3.35 7.79 -1.79
CA SER A 124 -3.01 7.47 -0.39
C SER A 124 -2.92 8.76 0.42
N PHE A 125 -3.67 8.85 1.51
CA PHE A 125 -3.71 10.00 2.42
C PHE A 125 -2.81 9.75 3.63
N TYR A 126 -1.88 10.68 3.88
CA TYR A 126 -0.83 10.48 4.87
C TYR A 126 -0.34 11.77 5.54
N LYS A 127 0.43 11.60 6.61
CA LYS A 127 1.30 12.65 7.18
C LYS A 127 2.74 12.17 7.20
N LYS A 128 3.70 13.07 7.00
CA LYS A 128 5.13 12.79 7.15
C LYS A 128 5.57 12.75 8.62
N ILE A 129 4.81 12.05 9.46
CA ILE A 129 5.04 11.93 10.90
C ILE A 129 4.68 10.50 11.31
N ALA A 130 5.61 9.80 11.96
CA ALA A 130 5.39 8.45 12.44
C ALA A 130 4.20 8.33 13.40
N GLY A 131 3.59 7.15 13.41
CA GLY A 131 2.56 6.76 14.38
C GLY A 131 1.17 6.57 13.78
N THR A 132 0.29 6.01 14.61
CA THR A 132 -1.12 5.73 14.30
C THR A 132 -1.95 7.00 14.34
N ARG A 133 -2.77 7.24 13.32
CA ARG A 133 -3.67 8.40 13.25
C ARG A 133 -4.96 8.05 12.51
N PRO A 134 -6.10 8.63 12.89
CA PRO A 134 -7.32 8.53 12.10
C PRO A 134 -7.12 9.24 10.75
N GLY A 135 -7.94 8.87 9.76
CA GLY A 135 -7.93 9.52 8.45
C GLY A 135 -6.86 9.03 7.47
N LEU A 136 -5.90 8.21 7.91
CA LEU A 136 -4.89 7.60 7.05
C LEU A 136 -5.47 6.42 6.26
N GLY A 137 -5.04 6.26 5.02
CA GLY A 137 -5.39 5.10 4.20
C GLY A 137 -5.41 5.41 2.71
N SER A 138 -5.84 4.44 1.90
CA SER A 138 -5.83 4.53 0.44
C SER A 138 -7.18 4.25 -0.21
N LEU A 139 -7.37 4.85 -1.38
CA LEU A 139 -8.50 4.63 -2.29
C LEU A 139 -8.01 4.06 -3.63
N PHE A 140 -8.75 3.12 -4.19
CA PHE A 140 -8.78 2.88 -5.62
C PHE A 140 -9.73 3.90 -6.27
N HIS A 141 -9.30 4.53 -7.36
CA HIS A 141 -10.14 5.31 -8.26
C HIS A 141 -10.20 4.63 -9.62
N ILE A 142 -11.41 4.32 -10.07
CA ILE A 142 -11.68 3.57 -11.29
C ILE A 142 -12.86 4.21 -12.01
N GLY A 143 -12.57 4.96 -13.08
CA GLY A 143 -13.58 5.85 -13.67
C GLY A 143 -14.06 6.87 -12.62
N ASP A 144 -15.37 6.98 -12.46
CA ASP A 144 -15.99 7.89 -11.48
C ASP A 144 -16.21 7.24 -10.09
N GLN A 145 -15.79 5.99 -9.92
CA GLN A 145 -15.98 5.25 -8.68
C GLN A 145 -14.71 5.25 -7.82
N SER A 146 -14.89 5.30 -6.50
CA SER A 146 -13.80 5.24 -5.53
C SER A 146 -14.08 4.18 -4.47
N PHE A 147 -13.07 3.37 -4.13
CA PHE A 147 -13.19 2.27 -3.18
C PHE A 147 -12.04 2.30 -2.17
N GLY A 148 -12.37 2.19 -0.88
CA GLY A 148 -11.37 2.10 0.17
C GLY A 148 -10.58 0.80 0.15
N PHE A 149 -9.32 0.86 0.59
CA PHE A 149 -8.55 -0.34 0.90
C PHE A 149 -9.10 -1.07 2.13
N SER A 150 -9.83 -0.36 2.99
CA SER A 150 -10.60 -0.88 4.12
C SER A 150 -11.80 0.03 4.38
N SER A 151 -12.59 -0.27 5.42
CA SER A 151 -13.69 0.56 5.90
C SER A 151 -13.25 1.80 6.70
N THR A 152 -11.95 2.10 6.75
CA THR A 152 -11.41 3.26 7.47
C THR A 152 -11.95 4.56 6.89
N GLU A 153 -12.47 5.44 7.74
CA GLU A 153 -12.84 6.80 7.34
C GLU A 153 -11.58 7.62 7.06
N LEU A 154 -11.47 8.16 5.84
CA LEU A 154 -10.30 8.88 5.36
C LEU A 154 -10.45 10.38 5.51
N ASP A 155 -9.38 11.04 5.96
CA ASP A 155 -9.30 12.49 6.03
C ASP A 155 -8.69 13.04 4.74
N LYS A 156 -9.56 13.51 3.84
CA LYS A 156 -9.16 14.05 2.53
C LYS A 156 -8.48 15.42 2.60
N SER A 157 -8.37 16.02 3.80
CA SER A 157 -7.59 17.25 4.01
C SER A 157 -6.09 16.97 4.20
N LEU A 158 -5.71 15.70 4.40
CA LEU A 158 -4.32 15.29 4.53
C LEU A 158 -3.57 15.43 3.20
N THR A 159 -2.23 15.45 3.31
CA THR A 159 -1.37 15.29 2.14
C THR A 159 -1.68 13.95 1.46
N SER A 160 -1.83 13.96 0.13
CA SER A 160 -2.03 12.74 -0.64
C SER A 160 -0.89 12.46 -1.62
N TYR A 161 -0.65 11.18 -1.85
CA TYR A 161 0.20 10.67 -2.93
C TYR A 161 -0.70 9.92 -3.90
N THR A 162 -0.61 10.26 -5.19
CA THR A 162 -1.40 9.65 -6.23
C THR A 162 -0.50 8.91 -7.21
N GLN A 163 -0.86 7.65 -7.50
CA GLN A 163 -0.22 6.85 -8.53
C GLN A 163 -1.22 6.43 -9.60
N LEU A 164 -0.94 6.82 -10.85
CA LEU A 164 -1.67 6.34 -12.02
C LEU A 164 -1.06 5.03 -12.53
N LEU A 165 -1.88 3.98 -12.60
CA LEU A 165 -1.54 2.67 -13.12
C LEU A 165 -2.14 2.52 -14.51
N LYS A 166 -1.29 2.74 -15.52
CA LYS A 166 -1.69 2.62 -16.92
C LYS A 166 -1.88 1.13 -17.29
N PRO A 167 -2.83 0.82 -18.20
CA PRO A 167 -2.95 -0.51 -18.77
C PRO A 167 -1.66 -0.93 -19.46
N VAL A 168 -1.32 -2.22 -19.39
CA VAL A 168 -0.23 -2.76 -20.20
C VAL A 168 -0.77 -3.05 -21.59
N PHE A 169 -0.24 -2.35 -22.60
CA PHE A 169 -0.48 -2.66 -24.01
C PHE A 169 0.63 -3.61 -24.45
N VAL A 170 0.37 -4.92 -24.43
CA VAL A 170 1.20 -5.93 -25.10
C VAL A 170 0.50 -6.37 -26.36
#